data_AF-D8TT19-F1
#
_entry.id   AF-D8TT19-F1
#
_cell.length_a   1.000
_cell.length_b   1.000
_cell.length_c   1.000
_cell.angle_alpha   90.00
_cell.angle_beta   90.00
_cell.angle_gamma   90.00
#
_symmetry.space_group_name_H-M   'P 1'
#
loop_
_entity.id
_entity.type
_entity.pdbx_description
1 polymer ?
#
loop_
_entity_poly.entity_id
_entity_poly.type
_entity_poly.pdbx_seq_one_letter_code
_entity_poly.pdbx_strand_id
1 'polypeptide(L)' 'MTAQQRAEIQECFEMLDSDGSGALDVKEILHAFGALGFTISKDAMSELMSEADPDGSGELEFDE' A
#
# COMPACT_ATOMS: atom_id res chain seq x y z
N MET A 1 -15.67 -9.23 -0.02
CA MET A 1 -15.33 -8.44 1.18
C MET A 1 -16.59 -7.74 1.66
N THR A 2 -16.91 -7.80 2.94
CA THR A 2 -18.01 -6.99 3.51
C THR A 2 -17.62 -5.52 3.54
N ALA A 3 -18.57 -4.60 3.41
CA ALA A 3 -18.33 -3.15 3.39
C ALA A 3 -17.51 -2.64 4.61
N GLN A 4 -17.60 -3.32 5.75
CA GLN A 4 -16.80 -3.01 6.94
C GLN A 4 -15.31 -3.30 6.74
N GLN A 5 -14.95 -4.41 6.09
CA GLN A 5 -13.55 -4.71 5.78
C GLN A 5 -12.97 -3.70 4.78
N ARG A 6 -13.79 -3.23 3.83
CA ARG A 6 -13.37 -2.15 2.92
C ARG A 6 -13.10 -0.86 3.68
N ALA A 7 -13.97 -0.48 4.61
CA ALA A 7 -13.76 0.72 5.43
C ALA A 7 -12.51 0.64 6.31
N GLU A 8 -12.26 -0.50 6.98
CA GLU A 8 -11.05 -0.67 7.80
C GLU A 8 -9.78 -0.63 6.95
N ILE A 9 -9.80 -1.23 5.75
CA ILE A 9 -8.65 -1.19 4.84
C ILE A 9 -8.49 0.21 4.26
N GLN A 10 -9.58 0.91 3.95
CA GLN A 10 -9.57 2.29 3.46
C GLN A 10 -8.99 3.24 4.51
N GLU A 11 -9.41 3.17 5.77
CA GLU A 11 -8.84 3.99 6.84
C GLU A 11 -7.35 3.70 7.05
N CYS A 12 -6.94 2.43 6.93
CA CYS A 12 -5.53 2.07 6.94
C CYS A 12 -4.78 2.68 5.74
N PHE A 13 -5.35 2.60 4.54
CA PHE A 13 -4.79 3.19 3.33
C PHE A 13 -4.63 4.71 3.47
N GLU A 14 -5.66 5.42 3.92
CA GLU A 14 -5.60 6.87 4.17
C GLU A 14 -4.61 7.25 5.28
N MET A 15 -4.37 6.37 6.26
CA MET A 15 -3.31 6.58 7.26
C MET A 15 -1.90 6.36 6.71
N LEU A 16 -1.77 5.59 5.64
CA LEU A 16 -0.50 5.25 5.00
C LEU A 16 -0.16 6.23 3.87
N ASP A 17 -1.18 6.67 3.12
CA ASP A 17 -1.13 7.65 2.03
C ASP A 17 -0.87 9.05 2.62
N SER A 18 0.40 9.39 2.69
CA SER A 18 0.87 10.64 3.28
C SER A 18 0.78 11.80 2.29
N ASP A 19 0.74 11.51 0.99
CA ASP A 19 0.57 12.52 -0.07
C ASP A 19 -0.90 12.81 -0.39
N GLY A 20 -1.83 11.93 0.03
CA GLY A 20 -3.25 12.03 -0.26
C GLY A 20 -3.57 11.78 -1.73
N SER A 21 -2.76 10.95 -2.38
CA SER A 21 -2.86 10.65 -3.81
C SER A 21 -4.03 9.71 -4.11
N GLY A 22 -4.52 8.96 -3.11
CA GLY A 22 -5.48 7.87 -3.28
C GLY A 22 -4.84 6.53 -3.66
N ALA A 23 -3.51 6.50 -3.78
CA ALA A 23 -2.72 5.30 -4.05
C ALA A 23 -1.54 5.20 -3.07
N LEU A 24 -1.06 3.99 -2.81
CA LEU A 24 0.15 3.79 -1.99
C LEU A 24 1.35 3.52 -2.88
N ASP A 25 2.27 4.47 -2.90
CA ASP A 25 3.52 4.32 -3.64
C ASP A 25 4.50 3.40 -2.88
N VAL A 26 5.50 2.87 -3.57
CA VAL A 26 6.53 1.98 -3.00
C VAL A 26 7.14 2.58 -1.73
N LYS A 27 7.35 3.91 -1.75
CA LYS A 27 7.96 4.65 -0.65
C LYS A 27 7.07 4.70 0.58
N GLU A 28 5.77 4.84 0.41
CA GLU A 28 4.81 4.94 1.50
C GLU A 28 4.63 3.61 2.20
N ILE A 29 4.57 2.52 1.42
CA ILE A 29 4.59 1.16 1.96
C ILE A 29 5.89 0.91 2.73
N LEU A 30 7.05 1.27 2.17
CA LEU A 30 8.34 1.16 2.88
C LEU A 30 8.37 1.99 4.17
N HIS A 31 7.82 3.20 4.13
CA HIS A 31 7.74 4.08 5.28
C HIS A 31 6.86 3.47 6.38
N ALA A 32 5.71 2.92 6.00
CA ALA A 32 4.77 2.27 6.89
C ALA A 32 5.35 1.03 7.57
N PHE A 33 5.98 0.13 6.80
CA PHE A 33 6.67 -1.02 7.37
C PHE A 33 7.78 -0.55 8.31
N GLY A 34 8.53 0.47 7.93
CA GLY A 34 9.54 1.10 8.79
C GLY A 34 8.97 1.67 10.08
N ALA A 35 7.81 2.33 10.03
CA ALA A 35 7.11 2.89 11.18
C ALA A 35 6.60 1.80 12.14
N LEU A 36 6.22 0.64 11.60
CA LEU A 36 5.86 -0.56 12.35
C LEU A 36 7.09 -1.33 12.88
N GLY A 37 8.31 -0.90 12.54
CA GLY A 37 9.56 -1.56 12.94
C GLY A 37 9.95 -2.76 12.08
N PHE A 38 9.27 -2.97 10.96
CA PHE A 38 9.58 -3.99 9.97
C PHE A 38 10.43 -3.41 8.85
N THR A 39 11.40 -4.19 8.37
CA THR A 39 12.20 -3.82 7.20
C THR A 39 11.89 -4.78 6.07
N ILE A 40 11.19 -4.29 5.05
CA ILE A 40 10.96 -5.03 3.82
C ILE A 40 12.16 -4.85 2.90
N SER A 41 12.67 -5.97 2.39
CA SER A 41 13.70 -5.99 1.36
C SER A 41 13.12 -5.58 0.01
N LYS A 42 13.93 -4.94 -0.85
CA LYS A 42 13.53 -4.58 -2.22
C LYS A 42 12.92 -5.73 -3.01
N ASP A 43 13.41 -6.95 -2.80
CA ASP A 43 12.92 -8.16 -3.47
C ASP A 43 11.48 -8.49 -3.07
N ALA A 44 11.21 -8.56 -1.76
CA ALA A 44 9.86 -8.75 -1.23
C ALA A 44 8.92 -7.59 -1.59
N MET A 45 9.45 -6.36 -1.66
CA MET A 45 8.68 -5.21 -2.12
C MET A 45 8.30 -5.32 -3.60
N SER A 46 9.23 -5.79 -4.44
CA SER A 46 8.98 -6.00 -5.86
C SER A 46 7.99 -7.14 -6.10
N GLU A 47 8.02 -8.19 -5.27
CA GLU A 47 7.05 -9.28 -5.32
C GLU A 47 5.66 -8.79 -4.89
N LEU A 48 5.58 -8.03 -3.80
CA LEU A 48 4.34 -7.44 -3.31
C LEU A 48 3.74 -6.45 -4.32
N MET A 49 4.57 -5.60 -4.92
CA MET A 49 4.17 -4.74 -6.04
C MET A 49 3.74 -5.56 -7.26
N SER A 50 4.48 -6.58 -7.67
CA SER A 50 4.10 -7.37 -8.85
C SER A 50 2.79 -8.14 -8.67
N GLU A 51 2.40 -8.45 -7.42
CA GLU A 51 1.13 -9.10 -7.11
C GLU A 51 -0.02 -8.09 -6.96
N ALA A 52 0.27 -6.89 -6.46
CA ALA A 52 -0.72 -5.87 -6.14
C ALA A 52 -0.90 -4.78 -7.21
N ASP A 53 0.11 -4.55 -8.04
CA ASP A 53 0.18 -3.62 -9.17
C ASP A 53 0.39 -4.41 -10.48
N PRO A 54 -0.69 -5.01 -11.03
CA PRO A 54 -0.62 -5.74 -12.29
C PRO A 54 -0.53 -4.82 -13.51
N ASP A 55 -0.82 -3.52 -13.37
CA ASP A 55 -0.72 -2.54 -14.46
C ASP A 55 0.71 -1.97 -14.57
N GLY A 56 1.51 -2.09 -13.52
CA GLY A 56 2.88 -1.59 -13.47
C GLY A 56 2.94 -0.08 -13.28
N SER A 57 1.93 0.51 -12.61
CA SER A 57 1.94 1.95 -12.29
C SER A 57 3.02 2.29 -11.27
N GLY A 58 3.44 1.31 -10.46
CA GLY A 58 4.31 1.50 -9.31
C GLY A 58 3.59 2.06 -8.09
N GLU A 59 2.26 2.10 -8.14
CA GLU A 59 1.37 2.68 -7.13
C GLU A 59 0.22 1.70 -6.87
N LEU A 60 -0.09 1.46 -5.60
CA LEU A 60 -1.14 0.56 -5.18
C LEU A 60 -2.43 1.37 -5.03
N GLU A 61 -3.22 1.45 -6.10
CA GLU A 61 -4.50 2.16 -6.11
C GLU A 61 -5.56 1.42 -5.29
N PHE A 62 -6.27 2.15 -4.43
CA PHE A 62 -7.41 1.62 -3.70
C PHE A 62 -8.72 1.74 -4.50
N ASP A 63 -8.68 1.68 -5.84
CA ASP A 63 -9.86 1.85 -6.67
C ASP A 63 -10.78 0.60 -6.58
N GLU A 64 -11.85 0.80 -5.79
CA GLU A 64 -13.05 -0.01 -5.44
C GLU A 64 -12.94 -1.29 -4.61
#